data_AF-A0AA88LU94-F1
#
_entry.id   AF-A0AA88LU94-F1
#
_cell.length_a   1.000
_cell.length_b   1.000
_cell.length_c   1.000
_cell.angle_alpha   90.00
_cell.angle_beta   90.00
_cell.angle_gamma   90.00
#
_symmetry.space_group_name_H-M   'P 1'
#
loop_
_entity.id
_entity.type
_entity.pdbx_description
1 polymer ?
#
loop_
_entity_poly.entity_id
_entity_poly.type
_entity_poly.pdbx_seq_one_letter_code
_entity_poly.pdbx_strand_id
1 'polypeptide(L)'
;MITELTGEQLKVAQTQLKRYLPRSQQVYGCLVLMNSVTSDPAKILVNKWPDFSVIVYKPLCEQKGDLCKDTLVFATDEAILQETIRNPSVIDWTRYLCLGINLCQIEIIKAVASEKNVPSHKKSVCHMMILEDVSKLPSVDSLGISLSSLDESHVGLVNQKWKRKACVLDPDLFDMCHGDAVHSARA
;
A
#
# COMPACT_ATOMS: atom_id res chain seq x y z
N MET A 1 -5.63 0.46 -23.06
CA MET A 1 -6.39 -0.74 -22.64
C MET A 1 -5.73 -1.26 -21.38
N ILE A 2 -6.48 -1.49 -20.30
CA ILE A 2 -5.91 -2.01 -19.04
C ILE A 2 -5.62 -3.50 -19.19
N THR A 3 -4.46 -3.95 -18.73
CA THR A 3 -4.03 -5.36 -18.78
C THR A 3 -3.81 -5.89 -17.37
N GLU A 4 -4.36 -7.07 -17.06
CA GLU A 4 -4.07 -7.80 -15.82
C GLU A 4 -2.83 -8.68 -16.02
N LEU A 5 -1.85 -8.58 -15.10
CA LEU A 5 -0.61 -9.34 -15.18
C LEU A 5 -0.72 -10.67 -14.43
N THR A 6 -0.16 -11.73 -15.02
CA THR A 6 -0.14 -13.07 -14.43
C THR A 6 1.21 -13.78 -14.64
N GLY A 7 1.51 -14.76 -13.79
CA GLY A 7 2.67 -15.65 -13.95
C GLY A 7 4.00 -14.90 -14.13
N GLU A 8 4.72 -15.20 -15.21
CA GLU A 8 6.04 -14.61 -15.51
C GLU A 8 6.00 -13.08 -15.68
N GLN A 9 4.86 -12.50 -16.08
CA GLN A 9 4.73 -11.04 -16.18
C GLN A 9 4.93 -10.35 -14.83
N LEU A 10 4.52 -11.00 -13.73
CA LEU A 10 4.69 -10.46 -12.38
C LEU A 10 6.17 -10.37 -11.98
N LYS A 11 6.98 -11.37 -12.35
CA LYS A 11 8.43 -11.36 -12.10
C LYS A 11 9.14 -10.27 -12.91
N VAL A 12 8.72 -10.07 -14.16
CA VAL A 12 9.22 -8.97 -15.00
C VAL A 12 8.83 -7.62 -14.41
N ALA A 13 7.58 -7.46 -13.99
CA ALA A 13 7.09 -6.22 -13.37
C ALA A 13 7.85 -5.90 -12.08
N GLN A 14 8.09 -6.90 -11.21
CA GLN A 14 8.91 -6.75 -10.01
C GLN A 14 10.32 -6.25 -10.35
N THR A 15 10.96 -6.81 -11.39
CA THR A 15 12.29 -6.39 -11.83
C THR A 15 12.31 -4.96 -12.37
N GLN A 16 11.29 -4.57 -13.14
CA GLN A 16 11.17 -3.21 -13.64
C GLN A 16 10.90 -2.21 -12.51
N LEU A 17 10.01 -2.53 -11.56
CA LEU A 17 9.70 -1.67 -10.41
C LEU A 17 10.92 -1.39 -9.54
N LYS A 18 11.84 -2.36 -9.41
CA LYS A 18 13.07 -2.17 -8.64
C LYS A 18 13.90 -0.96 -9.09
N ARG A 19 13.83 -0.61 -10.38
CA ARG A 19 14.54 0.55 -10.96
C ARG A 19 13.99 1.91 -10.49
N TYR A 20 12.76 1.92 -9.98
CA TYR A 20 12.07 3.12 -9.50
C TYR A 20 12.06 3.25 -7.98
N LEU A 21 12.83 2.43 -7.27
CA LEU A 21 12.97 2.57 -5.83
C LEU A 21 13.65 3.91 -5.49
N PRO A 22 13.21 4.60 -4.41
CA PRO A 22 12.18 4.19 -3.44
C PRO A 22 10.73 4.46 -3.87
N ARG A 23 10.50 5.19 -4.96
CA ARG A 23 9.15 5.66 -5.34
C ARG A 23 8.16 4.52 -5.60
N SER A 24 8.64 3.36 -6.05
CA SER A 24 7.83 2.17 -6.30
C SER A 24 7.71 1.21 -5.11
N GLN A 25 8.32 1.52 -3.96
CA GLN A 25 8.52 0.57 -2.85
C GLN A 25 7.23 -0.13 -2.39
N GLN A 26 6.11 0.59 -2.30
CA GLN A 26 4.84 0.02 -1.84
C GLN A 26 4.35 -1.10 -2.78
N VAL A 27 4.23 -0.80 -4.09
CA VAL A 27 3.80 -1.79 -5.09
C VAL A 27 4.85 -2.90 -5.24
N TYR A 28 6.14 -2.55 -5.25
CA TYR A 28 7.24 -3.51 -5.33
C TYR A 28 7.19 -4.51 -4.15
N GLY A 29 7.02 -4.03 -2.92
CA GLY A 29 6.93 -4.87 -1.72
C GLY A 29 5.75 -5.84 -1.78
N CYS A 30 4.58 -5.38 -2.22
CA CYS A 30 3.42 -6.26 -2.40
C CYS A 30 3.66 -7.33 -3.48
N LEU A 31 4.28 -6.99 -4.62
CA LEU A 31 4.64 -8.00 -5.63
C LEU A 31 5.65 -9.03 -5.11
N VAL A 32 6.63 -8.60 -4.31
CA VAL A 32 7.59 -9.52 -3.66
C VAL A 32 6.85 -10.50 -2.75
N LEU A 33 5.92 -10.00 -1.91
CA LEU A 33 5.14 -10.82 -1.00
C LEU A 33 4.21 -11.79 -1.74
N MET A 34 3.53 -11.33 -2.80
CA MET A 34 2.70 -12.18 -3.65
C MET A 34 3.50 -13.33 -4.30
N ASN A 35 4.75 -13.08 -4.69
CA ASN A 35 5.59 -14.08 -5.35
C ASN A 35 6.27 -15.07 -4.37
N SER A 36 6.31 -14.77 -3.07
CA SER A 36 7.12 -15.51 -2.09
C SER A 36 6.32 -16.24 -1.01
N VAL A 37 5.09 -15.83 -0.72
CA VAL A 37 4.23 -16.39 0.35
C VAL A 37 2.80 -16.56 -0.17
N THR A 38 2.00 -17.41 0.47
CA THR A 38 0.52 -17.41 0.33
C THR A 38 -0.01 -16.04 0.77
N SER A 39 -0.09 -15.10 -0.17
CA SER A 39 -0.66 -13.76 0.03
C SER A 39 -2.15 -13.79 -0.26
N ASP A 40 -2.88 -12.85 0.32
CA ASP A 40 -4.29 -12.65 -0.03
C ASP A 40 -4.44 -12.36 -1.53
N PRO A 41 -5.53 -12.82 -2.15
CA PRO A 41 -5.73 -12.66 -3.57
C PRO A 41 -5.76 -11.16 -3.94
N ALA A 42 -4.96 -10.80 -4.94
CA ALA A 42 -4.86 -9.45 -5.48
C ALA A 42 -4.61 -9.49 -6.99
N LYS A 43 -5.07 -8.45 -7.69
CA LYS A 43 -4.84 -8.24 -9.11
C LYS A 43 -3.77 -7.18 -9.32
N ILE A 44 -2.94 -7.40 -10.33
CA ILE A 44 -1.98 -6.42 -10.81
C ILE A 44 -2.45 -5.89 -12.15
N LEU A 45 -2.81 -4.62 -12.22
CA LEU A 45 -3.33 -3.98 -13.42
C LEU A 45 -2.33 -2.97 -13.96
N VAL A 46 -2.10 -2.93 -15.27
CA VAL A 46 -1.23 -1.95 -15.93
C VAL A 46 -1.94 -1.24 -17.08
N ASN A 47 -1.53 -0.01 -17.39
CA ASN A 47 -2.09 0.75 -18.51
C ASN A 47 -1.60 0.25 -19.89
N LYS A 48 -0.41 -0.33 -19.93
CA LYS A 48 0.24 -0.94 -21.10
C LYS A 48 1.26 -1.97 -20.62
N TRP A 49 1.58 -2.94 -21.46
CA TRP A 49 2.58 -3.97 -21.15
C TRP A 49 3.46 -4.22 -22.40
N PRO A 50 4.78 -4.41 -22.28
CA PRO A 50 5.58 -4.49 -21.04
C PRO A 50 6.02 -3.15 -20.44
N ASP A 51 5.98 -2.06 -21.20
CA ASP A 51 6.52 -0.76 -20.77
C ASP A 51 5.48 0.08 -20.04
N PHE A 52 4.92 -0.41 -18.93
CA PHE A 52 3.86 0.31 -18.20
C PHE A 52 4.31 1.70 -17.72
N SER A 53 3.38 2.65 -17.72
CA SER A 53 3.55 3.95 -17.06
C SER A 53 2.82 3.99 -15.72
N VAL A 54 1.76 3.20 -15.58
CA VAL A 54 0.95 3.05 -14.37
C VAL A 54 0.78 1.57 -14.09
N ILE A 55 0.99 1.19 -12.83
CA ILE A 55 0.70 -0.15 -12.30
C ILE A 55 -0.09 0.00 -10.99
N VAL A 56 -1.12 -0.82 -10.86
CA VAL A 56 -2.05 -0.81 -9.75
C VAL A 56 -2.06 -2.20 -9.13
N TYR A 57 -1.75 -2.27 -7.84
CA TYR A 57 -2.00 -3.43 -7.01
C TYR A 57 -3.40 -3.27 -6.41
N LYS A 58 -4.31 -4.17 -6.75
CA LYS A 58 -5.73 -4.14 -6.36
C LYS A 58 -6.08 -5.39 -5.57
N PRO A 59 -6.19 -5.30 -4.24
CA PRO A 59 -6.67 -6.40 -3.40
C PRO A 59 -8.08 -6.88 -3.83
N LEU A 60 -8.33 -8.17 -3.72
CA LEU A 60 -9.62 -8.79 -4.06
C LEU A 60 -10.55 -9.01 -2.85
N CYS A 61 -10.14 -8.66 -1.63
CA CYS A 61 -10.95 -9.00 -0.44
C CYS A 61 -12.24 -8.17 -0.38
N GLU A 62 -13.38 -8.88 -0.31
CA GLU A 62 -14.74 -8.32 -0.29
C GLU A 62 -15.44 -8.42 1.07
N GLN A 63 -14.78 -8.95 2.11
CA GLN A 63 -15.45 -9.17 3.40
C GLN A 63 -15.42 -7.95 4.31
N LYS A 64 -16.60 -7.62 4.86
CA LYS A 64 -16.79 -6.54 5.81
C LYS A 64 -16.11 -6.91 7.14
N GLY A 65 -15.03 -6.23 7.49
CA GLY A 65 -14.26 -6.45 8.72
C GLY A 65 -12.86 -7.01 8.51
N ASP A 66 -12.52 -7.39 7.27
CA ASP A 66 -11.13 -7.67 6.93
C ASP A 66 -10.42 -6.32 6.67
N LEU A 67 -9.21 -6.17 7.21
CA LEU A 67 -8.41 -4.95 7.10
C LEU A 67 -8.36 -4.53 5.62
N CYS A 68 -8.99 -3.41 5.27
CA CYS A 68 -9.06 -2.95 3.88
C CYS A 68 -7.64 -2.73 3.39
N LYS A 69 -7.11 -3.69 2.63
CA LYS A 69 -5.80 -3.55 2.02
C LYS A 69 -5.89 -2.42 1.00
N ASP A 70 -5.02 -1.44 1.14
CA ASP A 70 -4.99 -0.29 0.24
C ASP A 70 -4.78 -0.75 -1.21
N THR A 71 -5.53 -0.14 -2.14
CA THR A 71 -5.17 -0.23 -3.56
C THR A 71 -3.96 0.67 -3.78
N LEU A 72 -2.85 0.08 -4.20
CA LEU A 72 -1.58 0.81 -4.34
C LEU A 72 -1.38 1.19 -5.81
N VAL A 73 -1.00 2.44 -6.05
CA VAL A 73 -0.78 2.96 -7.40
C VAL A 73 0.64 3.49 -7.52
N PHE A 74 1.38 2.96 -8.48
CA PHE A 74 2.65 3.54 -8.93
C PHE A 74 2.46 4.10 -10.33
N ALA A 75 2.85 5.37 -10.52
CA ALA A 75 2.77 6.04 -11.81
C ALA A 75 4.00 6.90 -12.09
N THR A 76 4.44 6.87 -13.35
CA THR A 76 5.52 7.70 -13.90
C THR A 76 4.99 8.81 -14.82
N ASP A 77 3.75 8.69 -15.28
CA ASP A 77 3.08 9.65 -16.16
C ASP A 77 1.72 10.05 -15.55
N GLU A 78 1.53 11.35 -15.35
CA GLU A 78 0.37 11.92 -14.67
C GLU A 78 -0.91 11.90 -15.52
N ALA A 79 -0.78 12.09 -16.84
CA ALA A 79 -1.92 12.07 -17.74
C ALA A 79 -2.48 10.64 -17.86
N ILE A 80 -1.57 9.66 -17.98
CA ILE A 80 -1.94 8.25 -17.99
C ILE A 80 -2.50 7.81 -16.64
N LEU A 81 -1.95 8.31 -15.52
CA LEU A 81 -2.51 8.07 -14.18
C LEU A 81 -3.98 8.53 -14.13
N GLN A 82 -4.25 9.76 -14.54
CA GLN A 82 -5.59 10.33 -14.51
C GLN A 82 -6.58 9.54 -15.37
N GLU A 83 -6.18 9.09 -16.56
CA GLU A 83 -7.00 8.19 -17.40
C GLU A 83 -7.23 6.83 -16.72
N THR A 84 -6.17 6.25 -16.15
CA THR A 84 -6.20 4.92 -15.53
C THR A 84 -7.15 4.86 -14.34
N ILE A 85 -7.12 5.86 -13.45
CA ILE A 85 -7.99 5.90 -12.27
C ILE A 85 -9.43 6.28 -12.59
N ARG A 86 -9.71 6.89 -13.75
CA ARG A 86 -11.10 7.11 -14.21
C ARG A 86 -11.77 5.83 -14.68
N ASN A 87 -10.98 4.80 -15.01
CA ASN A 87 -11.50 3.54 -15.51
C ASN A 87 -12.16 2.73 -14.38
N PRO A 88 -13.47 2.42 -14.46
CA PRO A 88 -14.18 1.69 -13.41
C PRO A 88 -13.68 0.25 -13.20
N SER A 89 -13.01 -0.36 -14.18
CA SER A 89 -12.40 -1.68 -13.98
C SER A 89 -11.17 -1.62 -13.07
N VAL A 90 -10.50 -0.46 -13.01
CA VAL A 90 -9.35 -0.21 -12.14
C VAL A 90 -9.84 0.27 -10.78
N ILE A 91 -10.50 1.43 -10.72
CA ILE A 91 -11.02 2.02 -9.49
C ILE A 91 -12.54 2.10 -9.56
N ASP A 92 -13.20 1.37 -8.67
CA ASP A 92 -14.64 1.50 -8.48
C ASP A 92 -14.95 2.58 -7.45
N TRP A 93 -15.18 3.80 -7.95
CA TRP A 93 -15.50 4.98 -7.15
C TRP A 93 -16.85 4.89 -6.43
N THR A 94 -17.67 3.86 -6.69
CA THR A 94 -18.96 3.66 -5.98
C THR A 94 -18.80 2.89 -4.67
N ARG A 95 -17.65 2.23 -4.47
CA ARG A 95 -17.34 1.45 -3.26
C ARG A 95 -16.38 2.22 -2.36
N TYR A 96 -16.37 1.85 -1.08
CA TYR A 96 -15.31 2.31 -0.17
C TYR A 96 -13.96 1.81 -0.68
N LEU A 97 -12.98 2.70 -0.75
CA LEU A 97 -11.61 2.36 -1.16
C LEU A 97 -10.59 3.25 -0.47
N CYS A 98 -9.43 2.68 -0.18
CA CYS A 98 -8.24 3.40 0.26
C CYS A 98 -7.17 3.30 -0.83
N LEU A 99 -6.46 4.40 -1.09
CA LEU A 99 -5.41 4.47 -2.10
C LEU A 99 -4.04 4.76 -1.45
N GLY A 100 -3.07 3.89 -1.70
CA GLY A 100 -1.66 4.17 -1.46
C GLY A 100 -1.03 4.78 -2.71
N ILE A 101 -0.64 6.06 -2.63
CA ILE A 101 -0.14 6.85 -3.76
C ILE A 101 1.11 7.64 -3.38
N ASN A 102 1.84 8.10 -4.39
CA ASN A 102 2.86 9.12 -4.16
C ASN A 102 2.20 10.46 -3.77
N LEU A 103 2.74 11.12 -2.75
CA LEU A 103 2.20 12.40 -2.27
C LEU A 103 2.13 13.47 -3.37
N CYS A 104 3.05 13.48 -4.33
CA CYS A 104 3.03 14.46 -5.42
C CYS A 104 1.82 14.29 -6.37
N GLN A 105 1.18 13.12 -6.37
CA GLN A 105 0.05 12.79 -7.23
C GLN A 105 -1.31 13.00 -6.55
N ILE A 106 -1.33 13.48 -5.31
CA ILE A 106 -2.55 13.61 -4.51
C ILE A 106 -3.62 14.50 -5.15
N GLU A 107 -3.21 15.59 -5.80
CA GLU A 107 -4.17 16.53 -6.41
C GLU A 107 -4.85 15.94 -7.65
N ILE A 108 -4.17 15.05 -8.39
CA ILE A 108 -4.77 14.30 -9.52
C ILE A 108 -5.87 13.37 -8.99
N ILE A 109 -5.58 12.65 -7.90
CA ILE A 109 -6.57 11.76 -7.27
C ILE A 109 -7.78 12.54 -6.77
N LYS A 110 -7.55 13.67 -6.08
CA LYS A 110 -8.63 14.55 -5.59
C LYS A 110 -9.48 15.11 -6.72
N ALA A 111 -8.85 15.53 -7.82
CA ALA A 111 -9.56 16.04 -8.99
C ALA A 111 -10.49 14.97 -9.58
N VAL A 112 -10.00 13.74 -9.79
CA VAL A 112 -10.85 12.65 -10.29
C VAL A 112 -11.93 12.26 -9.29
N ALA A 113 -11.63 12.23 -7.99
CA ALA A 113 -12.65 11.98 -6.96
C ALA A 113 -13.76 13.04 -7.00
N SER A 114 -13.40 14.32 -7.14
CA SER A 114 -14.35 15.43 -7.27
C SER A 114 -15.20 15.32 -8.54
N GLU A 115 -14.61 14.96 -9.68
CA GLU A 115 -15.35 14.68 -10.92
C GLU A 115 -16.40 13.56 -10.73
N LYS A 116 -16.08 12.58 -9.88
CA LYS A 116 -16.97 11.46 -9.54
C LYS A 116 -17.95 11.77 -8.40
N ASN A 117 -17.94 12.99 -7.87
CA ASN A 117 -18.71 13.41 -6.69
C ASN A 117 -18.43 12.54 -5.45
N VAL A 118 -17.20 12.04 -5.33
CA VAL A 118 -16.75 11.25 -4.18
C VAL A 118 -15.92 12.14 -3.25
N PRO A 119 -16.26 12.22 -1.95
CA PRO A 119 -15.45 12.96 -1.00
C PRO A 119 -14.06 12.31 -0.88
N SER A 120 -13.02 13.11 -1.01
CA SER A 120 -11.63 12.66 -0.86
C SER A 120 -11.02 13.26 0.40
N HIS A 121 -10.43 12.42 1.24
CA HIS A 121 -9.82 12.82 2.49
C HIS A 121 -8.39 12.28 2.56
N LYS A 122 -7.43 13.17 2.83
CA LYS A 122 -6.05 12.77 3.08
C LYS A 122 -5.98 12.07 4.43
N LYS A 123 -5.52 10.83 4.40
CA LYS A 123 -5.56 9.91 5.54
C LYS A 123 -4.29 9.97 6.39
N SER A 124 -3.10 9.88 5.78
CA SER A 124 -1.80 10.19 6.43
C SER A 124 -0.72 10.47 5.38
N VAL A 125 0.51 10.76 5.84
CA VAL A 125 1.72 10.83 5.00
C VAL A 125 2.79 9.99 5.65
N CYS A 126 3.34 9.05 4.89
CA CYS A 126 4.54 8.33 5.29
C CYS A 126 5.75 8.90 4.57
N HIS A 127 6.82 9.17 5.33
CA HIS A 127 8.12 9.54 4.79
C HIS A 127 9.02 8.32 4.82
N MET A 128 9.46 7.88 3.65
CA MET A 128 10.41 6.79 3.54
C MET A 128 11.81 7.30 3.81
N MET A 129 12.46 6.73 4.82
CA MET A 129 13.86 6.99 5.12
C MET A 129 14.70 5.86 4.56
N ILE A 130 15.78 6.20 3.85
CA ILE A 130 16.74 5.23 3.32
C ILE A 130 18.05 5.46 4.07
N LEU A 131 18.56 4.37 4.65
CA LEU A 131 19.91 4.32 5.14
C LEU A 131 20.81 3.86 4.00
N GLU A 132 21.56 4.80 3.41
CA GLU A 132 22.44 4.51 2.26
C GLU A 132 23.63 3.62 2.65
N ASP A 133 24.14 3.80 3.87
CA ASP A 133 25.32 3.10 4.36
C ASP A 133 25.10 2.63 5.78
N VAL A 134 24.93 1.32 5.93
CA VAL A 134 24.69 0.64 7.21
C VAL A 134 25.92 0.75 8.12
N SER A 135 27.13 0.92 7.57
CA SER A 135 28.37 1.03 8.36
C SER A 135 28.46 2.33 9.17
N LYS A 136 27.65 3.34 8.81
CA LYS A 136 27.54 4.61 9.54
C LYS A 136 26.65 4.51 10.77
N LEU A 137 26.02 3.36 11.03
CA LEU A 137 25.26 3.18 12.25
C LEU A 137 26.21 3.14 13.45
N PRO A 138 25.90 3.87 14.53
CA PRO A 138 26.70 3.79 15.75
C PRO A 138 26.65 2.38 16.32
N SER A 139 27.76 1.94 16.94
CA SER A 139 27.74 0.71 17.73
C SER A 139 26.73 0.86 18.87
N VAL A 140 25.78 -0.06 18.97
CA VAL A 140 24.82 -0.07 20.07
C VAL A 140 25.53 -0.58 21.32
N ASP A 141 25.62 0.26 22.36
CA ASP A 141 26.00 -0.18 23.69
C ASP A 141 24.81 -0.93 24.30
N SER A 142 24.87 -2.26 24.27
CA SER A 142 23.80 -3.14 24.75
C SER A 142 23.93 -3.49 26.24
N LEU A 143 24.71 -2.73 27.02
CA LEU A 143 24.85 -2.97 28.46
C LEU A 143 23.48 -2.94 29.15
N GLY A 144 23.05 -4.10 29.68
CA GLY A 144 21.79 -4.25 30.40
C GLY A 144 20.58 -4.66 29.55
N ILE A 145 20.74 -4.90 28.24
CA ILE A 145 19.64 -5.35 27.36
C ILE A 145 20.09 -6.58 26.56
N SER A 146 19.24 -7.61 26.52
CA SER A 146 19.43 -8.79 25.65
C SER A 146 18.57 -8.64 24.39
N LEU A 147 19.16 -8.90 23.22
CA LEU A 147 18.44 -8.90 21.95
C LEU A 147 18.16 -10.34 21.52
N SER A 148 16.90 -10.65 21.23
CA SER A 148 16.47 -11.92 20.66
C SER A 148 15.37 -11.70 19.64
N SER A 149 15.15 -12.68 18.77
CA SER A 149 13.98 -12.70 17.89
C SER A 149 12.69 -12.80 18.72
N LEU A 150 11.63 -12.19 18.20
CA LEU A 150 10.29 -12.38 18.77
C LEU A 150 9.76 -13.78 18.44
N ASP A 151 8.99 -14.32 19.37
CA ASP A 151 8.25 -15.57 19.23
C ASP A 151 6.79 -15.39 19.71
N GLU A 152 6.00 -16.46 19.66
CA GLU A 152 4.57 -16.44 20.00
C GLU A 152 4.28 -15.94 21.42
N SER A 153 5.19 -16.14 22.38
CA SER A 153 5.01 -15.69 23.76
C SER A 153 4.99 -14.16 23.88
N HIS A 154 5.56 -13.45 22.90
CA HIS A 154 5.64 -12.00 22.87
C HIS A 154 4.40 -11.32 22.28
N VAL A 155 3.52 -12.06 21.59
CA VAL A 155 2.36 -11.52 20.86
C VAL A 155 1.44 -10.72 21.77
N GLY A 156 1.15 -11.22 22.97
CA GLY A 156 0.27 -10.55 23.93
C GLY A 156 0.81 -9.18 24.35
N LEU A 157 2.12 -9.08 24.58
CA LEU A 157 2.79 -7.83 24.97
C LEU A 157 2.79 -6.82 23.80
N VAL A 158 3.13 -7.26 22.60
CA VAL A 158 3.11 -6.41 21.39
C VAL A 158 1.71 -5.84 21.17
N ASN A 159 0.69 -6.68 21.19
CA ASN A 159 -0.71 -6.28 20.99
C ASN A 159 -1.23 -5.35 22.11
N GLN A 160 -0.73 -5.48 23.34
CA GLN A 160 -1.10 -4.58 24.44
C GLN A 160 -0.49 -3.18 24.28
N LYS A 161 0.73 -3.08 23.74
CA LYS A 161 1.47 -1.82 23.62
C LYS A 161 1.08 -1.01 22.38
N TRP A 162 0.43 -1.63 21.40
CA TRP A 162 -0.15 -0.92 20.28
C TRP A 162 -1.36 -0.11 20.76
N LYS A 163 -1.24 1.22 20.77
CA LYS A 163 -2.28 2.16 21.21
C LYS A 163 -3.58 2.03 20.41
N ARG A 164 -3.53 1.43 19.22
CA ARG A 164 -4.70 1.04 18.43
C ARG A 164 -4.66 -0.47 18.27
N LYS A 165 -5.52 -1.19 19.01
CA LYS A 165 -5.67 -2.65 18.95
C LYS A 165 -6.40 -3.13 17.68
N ALA A 166 -6.81 -2.21 16.82
CA ALA A 166 -7.64 -2.39 15.63
C ALA A 166 -6.93 -3.11 14.45
N CYS A 167 -6.03 -4.05 14.73
CA CYS A 167 -5.85 -5.19 13.84
C CYS A 167 -6.68 -6.40 14.30
N VAL A 168 -7.27 -6.37 15.51
CA VAL A 168 -8.13 -7.43 16.04
C VAL A 168 -9.31 -6.80 16.81
N LEU A 169 -10.50 -6.87 16.20
CA LEU A 169 -11.84 -6.78 16.80
C LEU A 169 -12.26 -5.44 17.46
N ASP A 170 -12.96 -4.59 16.70
CA ASP A 170 -14.13 -3.82 17.17
C ASP A 170 -15.00 -3.40 15.95
N PRO A 171 -16.28 -3.82 15.85
CA PRO A 171 -17.15 -3.48 14.71
C PRO A 171 -17.53 -1.99 14.60
N ASP A 172 -17.30 -1.18 15.64
CA ASP A 172 -17.80 0.20 15.68
C ASP A 172 -16.72 1.30 15.77
N LEU A 173 -15.43 0.99 15.65
CA LEU A 173 -14.36 2.02 15.73
C LEU A 173 -13.10 1.69 14.90
N PHE A 174 -12.79 2.55 13.93
CA PHE A 174 -11.80 2.36 12.86
C PHE A 174 -10.32 2.68 13.25
N ASP A 175 -9.42 1.79 12.79
CA ASP A 175 -8.07 1.99 12.18
C ASP A 175 -6.74 1.97 12.98
N MET A 176 -5.86 0.99 12.66
CA MET A 176 -4.43 1.15 12.25
C MET A 176 -3.63 -0.17 12.08
N CYS A 177 -2.69 -0.26 11.11
CA CYS A 177 -1.22 -0.25 11.34
C CYS A 177 -0.34 -0.46 10.07
N HIS A 178 0.67 0.42 9.94
CA HIS A 178 1.87 0.42 9.07
C HIS A 178 1.69 0.50 7.55
N GLY A 179 1.61 1.75 7.11
CA GLY A 179 1.35 2.19 5.75
C GLY A 179 0.24 3.21 5.88
N ASP A 180 0.54 4.36 6.46
CA ASP A 180 -0.48 5.12 7.16
C ASP A 180 -1.42 5.83 6.15
N ALA A 181 -2.62 5.28 6.07
CA ALA A 181 -3.91 5.93 6.02
C ALA A 181 -4.55 5.73 7.44
N VAL A 182 -5.23 6.64 8.16
CA VAL A 182 -6.63 7.13 8.03
C VAL A 182 -7.03 8.04 9.22
N HIS A 183 -7.94 9.02 8.99
CA HIS A 183 -9.06 9.34 9.91
C HIS A 183 -10.44 9.36 9.18
N SER A 184 -11.46 8.88 9.89
CA SER A 184 -12.93 8.86 9.68
C SER A 184 -13.52 8.66 11.10
N ALA A 185 -14.67 9.15 11.58
CA ALA A 185 -15.65 10.17 11.21
C ALA A 185 -16.58 10.33 12.45
N ARG A 186 -17.31 11.44 12.57
CA ARG A 186 -18.75 11.43 12.91
C ARG A 186 -19.39 12.78 12.55
N ALA A 187 -20.71 12.72 12.36
CA ALA A 187 -21.62 13.81 11.98
C ALA A 187 -21.44 15.10 12.79
#